data_AF-A0A4R8QWV8-F1
#
_entry.id   AF-A0A4R8QWV8-F1
#
_cell.length_a   1.000
_cell.length_b   1.000
_cell.length_c   1.000
_cell.angle_alpha   90.00
_cell.angle_beta   90.00
_cell.angle_gamma   90.00
#
_symmetry.space_group_name_H-M   'P 1'
#
loop_
_entity.id
_entity.type
_entity.pdbx_description
1 polymer ?
#
loop_
_entity_poly.entity_id
_entity_poly.type
_entity_poly.pdbx_seq_one_letter_code
_entity_poly.pdbx_strand_id
1 'polypeptide(L)' 'MGTKTNITLFSKGTPNDQKPAILLAELDLEYKLVLINIRAQENKEPWFLKINPNGRIPALVDVDKDGKEIRIFESGAI' A
#
# COMPACT_ATOMS: atom_id res chain seq x y z
N MET A 1 4.48 11.09 18.30
CA MET A 1 3.65 11.39 17.12
C MET A 1 4.52 11.03 15.94
N GLY A 2 4.06 10.12 15.10
CA GLY A 2 4.86 9.56 14.03
C GLY A 2 5.30 10.60 13.01
N THR A 3 6.26 10.22 12.19
CA THR A 3 6.70 11.01 11.05
C THR A 3 5.56 11.05 10.04
N LYS A 4 5.05 12.25 9.74
CA LYS A 4 4.00 12.46 8.74
C LYS A 4 4.50 12.07 7.36
N THR A 5 3.72 11.29 6.63
CA THR A 5 3.99 10.90 5.25
C THR A 5 2.74 11.05 4.37
N ASN A 6 2.90 10.86 3.07
CA ASN A 6 1.79 10.75 2.12
C ASN A 6 1.54 9.29 1.69
N ILE A 7 2.00 8.33 2.50
CA ILE A 7 1.91 6.91 2.20
C ILE A 7 0.46 6.44 2.29
N THR A 8 0.03 5.70 1.27
CA THR A 8 -1.20 4.93 1.26
C THR A 8 -0.88 3.45 1.07
N LEU A 9 -1.21 2.62 2.06
CA LEU A 9 -1.08 1.17 2.01
C LEU A 9 -2.43 0.53 1.65
N PHE A 10 -2.45 -0.23 0.57
CA PHE A 10 -3.60 -1.03 0.14
C PHE A 10 -3.43 -2.48 0.61
N SER A 11 -4.37 -2.96 1.43
CA SER A 11 -4.23 -4.21 2.19
C SER A 11 -5.57 -4.90 2.43
N LYS A 12 -5.55 -6.17 2.82
CA LYS A 12 -6.71 -6.90 3.38
C LYS A 12 -6.38 -7.58 4.72
N GLY A 13 -5.17 -7.39 5.25
CA GLY A 13 -4.71 -8.00 6.49
C GLY A 13 -4.24 -9.45 6.34
N THR A 14 -3.76 -9.83 5.15
CA THR A 14 -3.12 -11.15 4.94
C THR A 14 -1.67 -11.15 5.45
N PRO A 15 -1.00 -12.32 5.59
CA PRO A 15 0.39 -12.37 6.04
C PRO A 15 1.37 -11.55 5.19
N ASN A 16 1.15 -11.45 3.87
CA ASN A 16 1.98 -10.60 3.02
C ASN A 16 1.71 -9.11 3.25
N ASP A 17 0.49 -8.73 3.61
CA ASP A 17 0.15 -7.32 3.87
C ASP A 17 0.62 -6.85 5.24
N GLN A 18 0.77 -7.78 6.19
CA GLN A 18 1.29 -7.46 7.51
C GLN A 18 2.74 -6.98 7.46
N LYS A 19 3.54 -7.46 6.49
CA LYS A 19 4.95 -7.05 6.36
C LYS A 19 5.12 -5.53 6.21
N PRO A 20 4.53 -4.85 5.21
CA PRO A 20 4.64 -3.40 5.11
C PRO A 20 3.92 -2.67 6.25
N ALA A 21 2.81 -3.19 6.78
CA ALA A 21 2.14 -2.56 7.92
C ALA A 21 3.02 -2.54 9.18
N ILE A 22 3.70 -3.66 9.47
CA ILE A 22 4.67 -3.77 10.57
C ILE A 22 5.86 -2.85 10.30
N LEU A 23 6.44 -2.88 9.10
CA LEU A 23 7.54 -2.00 8.73
C LEU A 23 7.21 -0.51 8.97
N LEU A 24 6.04 -0.05 8.51
CA LEU A 24 5.61 1.34 8.71
C LEU A 24 5.42 1.68 10.19
N ALA A 25 4.91 0.75 11.00
CA ALA A 25 4.76 0.92 12.44
C ALA A 25 6.11 0.97 13.17
N GLU A 26 7.05 0.08 12.82
CA GLU A 26 8.40 0.03 13.41
C GLU A 26 9.22 1.29 13.07
N LEU A 27 8.98 1.88 11.90
CA LEU A 27 9.60 3.14 11.48
C LEU A 27 8.86 4.39 12.02
N ASP A 28 7.77 4.21 12.78
CA ASP A 28 6.89 5.28 13.27
C ASP A 28 6.44 6.24 12.14
N LEU A 29 6.11 5.69 10.97
CA LEU A 29 5.61 6.43 9.80
C LEU A 29 4.09 6.44 9.81
N GLU A 30 3.48 7.63 9.76
CA GLU A 30 2.03 7.75 9.58
C GLU A 30 1.64 7.34 8.16
N TYR A 31 0.58 6.55 7.99
CA TYR A 31 0.10 6.14 6.67
C TYR A 31 -1.42 6.01 6.63
N LYS A 32 -2.00 6.20 5.44
CA LYS A 32 -3.40 5.89 5.16
C LYS A 32 -3.54 4.40 4.83
N LEU A 33 -4.39 3.69 5.57
CA LEU A 33 -4.75 2.31 5.24
C LEU A 33 -6.01 2.28 4.37
N VAL A 34 -5.95 1.63 3.22
CA VAL A 34 -7.10 1.36 2.35
C VAL A 34 -7.34 -0.14 2.30
N LEU A 35 -8.53 -0.57 2.75
CA LEU A 35 -8.89 -1.97 2.76
C LEU A 35 -9.50 -2.38 1.41
N ILE A 36 -8.89 -3.35 0.74
CA ILE A 36 -9.35 -3.86 -0.56
C ILE A 36 -10.31 -5.03 -0.37
N ASN A 37 -11.49 -4.96 -0.99
CA ASN A 37 -12.48 -6.02 -1.02
C ASN A 37 -12.18 -7.05 -2.11
N ILE A 38 -11.31 -8.01 -1.77
CA ILE A 38 -10.93 -9.10 -2.68
C ILE A 38 -12.11 -10.01 -3.02
N ARG A 39 -13.12 -10.13 -2.14
CA ARG A 39 -14.33 -10.93 -2.44
C ARG A 39 -15.15 -10.30 -3.56
N ALA A 40 -15.16 -8.97 -3.65
CA ALA A 40 -15.77 -8.23 -4.76
C ALA A 40 -14.81 -8.03 -5.95
N GLN A 41 -13.62 -8.65 -5.92
CA GLN A 41 -12.58 -8.50 -6.94
C GLN A 41 -12.12 -7.05 -7.16
N GLU A 42 -12.19 -6.19 -6.13
CA GLU A 42 -11.74 -4.79 -6.21
C GLU A 42 -10.26 -4.67 -6.63
N ASN A 43 -9.42 -5.62 -6.21
CA ASN A 43 -8.01 -5.74 -6.63
C ASN A 43 -7.81 -6.04 -8.12
N LYS A 44 -8.89 -6.28 -8.88
CA LYS A 44 -8.89 -6.48 -10.32
C LYS A 44 -9.52 -5.32 -11.08
N GLU A 45 -10.03 -4.31 -10.37
CA GLU A 45 -10.61 -3.14 -11.01
C GLU A 45 -9.53 -2.29 -11.70
N PRO A 46 -9.87 -1.59 -12.81
CA PRO A 46 -8.89 -0.86 -13.60
C PRO A 46 -8.09 0.18 -12.81
N TRP A 47 -8.66 0.76 -11.76
CA TRP A 47 -7.95 1.74 -10.93
C TRP A 47 -6.88 1.08 -10.05
N PHE A 48 -7.15 -0.11 -9.50
CA PHE A 48 -6.17 -0.83 -8.68
C PHE A 48 -5.07 -1.41 -9.57
N LEU A 49 -5.42 -1.90 -10.77
CA LEU A 49 -4.44 -2.41 -11.73
C LEU A 49 -3.48 -1.34 -12.26
N LYS A 50 -3.86 -0.06 -12.23
CA LYS A 50 -2.92 1.06 -12.50
C LYS A 50 -1.87 1.23 -11.39
N ILE A 51 -2.13 0.73 -10.18
CA ILE A 51 -1.20 0.73 -9.05
C ILE A 51 -0.38 -0.55 -9.05
N ASN A 52 -1.04 -1.70 -9.10
CA ASN A 52 -0.42 -3.01 -9.17
C ASN A 52 -1.00 -3.83 -10.34
N PRO A 53 -0.30 -3.91 -11.48
CA PRO A 53 -0.74 -4.70 -12.63
C PRO A 53 -0.90 -6.21 -12.36
N ASN A 54 -0.24 -6.76 -11.33
CA ASN A 54 -0.43 -8.15 -10.87
C ASN A 54 -1.82 -8.35 -10.24
N GLY A 55 -2.47 -7.26 -9.80
CA GLY A 55 -3.77 -7.28 -9.13
C GLY A 55 -3.74 -8.12 -7.85
N ARG A 56 -2.66 -7.99 -7.07
CA ARG A 56 -2.48 -8.62 -5.75
C ARG A 56 -2.25 -7.54 -4.69
N ILE A 57 -2.39 -7.94 -3.44
CA ILE A 57 -2.06 -7.14 -2.26
C ILE A 57 -0.81 -7.73 -1.59
N PRO A 58 0.00 -6.92 -0.87
CA PRO A 58 -0.16 -5.48 -0.68
C PRO A 58 0.31 -4.66 -1.89
N ALA A 59 -0.11 -3.39 -1.93
CA ALA A 59 0.47 -2.35 -2.77
C ALA A 59 0.57 -1.05 -1.96
N LEU A 60 1.55 -0.21 -2.27
CA LEU A 60 1.80 1.05 -1.59
C LEU A 60 1.97 2.18 -2.61
N VAL A 61 1.38 3.32 -2.29
CA VAL A 61 1.58 4.57 -3.02
C VAL A 61 2.18 5.58 -2.06
N ASP A 62 3.23 6.27 -2.46
CA ASP A 62 3.81 7.39 -1.73
C ASP A 62 3.91 8.61 -2.65
N VAL A 63 3.77 9.80 -2.08
CA VAL A 63 3.95 11.07 -2.79
C VAL A 63 5.10 11.80 -2.11
N ASP A 64 6.22 11.90 -2.83
CA ASP A 64 7.41 12.55 -2.30
C ASP A 64 7.22 14.07 -2.15
N LYS A 65 8.26 14.75 -1.64
CA LYS A 65 8.23 16.19 -1.36
C LYS A 65 8.07 17.05 -2.60
N ASP A 66 8.43 16.53 -3.77
CA ASP A 66 8.30 17.20 -5.06
C ASP A 66 6.96 16.91 -5.74
N GLY A 67 6.07 16.16 -5.06
CA GLY A 67 4.75 15.78 -5.55
C GLY A 67 4.76 14.61 -6.52
N LYS A 68 5.89 13.89 -6.66
CA LYS A 68 5.99 12.73 -7.53
C LYS A 68 5.43 11.50 -6.84
N GLU A 69 4.48 10.85 -7.52
CA GLU A 69 3.88 9.62 -7.05
C GLU A 69 4.75 8.41 -7.36
N ILE A 70 5.03 7.61 -6.33
CA ILE A 70 5.73 6.33 -6.40
C ILE A 70 4.71 5.24 -6.11
N ARG A 71 4.65 4.23 -6.99
CA ARG A 71 3.80 3.06 -6.84
C ARG A 71 4.68 1.83 -6.72
N ILE A 72 4.49 1.06 -5.66
CA ILE A 72 5.24 -0.16 -5.43
C ILE A 72 4.32 -1.29 -4.96
N PHE A 73 4.62 -2.50 -5.40
CA PHE A 73 3.91 -3.72 -5.02
C PHE A 73 4.93 -4.85 -4.87
N GLU A 74 4.47 -6.03 -4.44
CA GLU A 74 5.29 -7.11 -3.88
C GLU A 74 5.84 -6.77 -2.50
N SER A 75 5.37 -7.50 -1.49
CA SER A 75 5.65 -7.22 -0.07
C SER A 75 7.13 -7.25 0.36
N GLY A 76 8.03 -7.77 -0.48
CA GLY A 76 9.47 -7.76 -0.22
C GLY A 76 10.25 -6.67 -0.97
N ALA A 77 9.60 -5.98 -1.91
CA ALA A 77 10.15 -4.79 -2.56
C ALA A 77 9.73 -3.52 -1.81
N ILE A 78 8.54 -3.54 -1.21
CA ILE A 78 8.10 -2.59 -0.18
C ILE A 78 8.94 -2.80 1.09
#